data_AF-A0A2J6S7S8-F1
#
_entry.id   AF-A0A2J6S7S8-F1
#
_cell.length_a   1.000
_cell.length_b   1.000
_cell.length_c   1.000
_cell.angle_alpha   90.00
_cell.angle_beta   90.00
_cell.angle_gamma   90.00
#
_symmetry.space_group_name_H-M   'P 1'
#
loop_
_entity.id
_entity.type
_entity.pdbx_description
1 polymer ?
#
loop_
_entity_poly.entity_id
_entity_poly.type
_entity_poly.pdbx_seq_one_letter_code
_entity_poly.pdbx_strand_id
1 'polypeptide(L)'
;DPFYGFSHLRQLYWKENTEFKGHFIIPMLWDRKTEVVVSNESSIIMRMLEESFDHLLLKDRQEVNCPGGGLYLEVFRPKIKAMNK
;
A
#
# COMPACT_ATOMS: atom_id res chain seq x y z
N ASP A 1 -18.41 3.60 -2.81
CA ASP A 1 -17.37 2.90 -3.59
C ASP A 1 -17.75 2.97 -5.08
N PRO A 2 -16.86 3.43 -5.97
CA PRO A 2 -17.14 3.56 -7.40
C PRO A 2 -17.17 2.22 -8.16
N PHE A 3 -16.65 1.12 -7.60
CA PHE A 3 -16.52 -0.15 -8.33
C PHE A 3 -17.70 -1.11 -8.12
N TYR A 4 -18.20 -1.22 -6.90
CA TYR A 4 -19.26 -2.16 -6.53
C TYR A 4 -20.49 -1.46 -5.94
N GLY A 5 -20.49 -0.14 -5.84
CA GLY A 5 -21.59 0.62 -5.24
C GLY A 5 -21.72 0.41 -3.73
N PHE A 6 -20.68 -0.11 -3.08
CA PHE A 6 -20.70 -0.33 -1.63
C PHE A 6 -20.74 0.98 -0.86
N SER A 7 -21.52 0.95 0.24
CA SER A 7 -21.68 2.05 1.18
C SER A 7 -20.67 1.99 2.33
N HIS A 8 -20.15 0.80 2.65
CA HIS A 8 -19.26 0.59 3.79
C HIS A 8 -18.08 -0.33 3.46
N LEU A 9 -16.92 -0.05 4.07
CA LEU A 9 -15.67 -0.82 3.89
C LEU A 9 -15.83 -2.32 4.20
N ARG A 10 -16.62 -2.66 5.22
CA ARG A 10 -16.89 -4.06 5.62
C ARG A 10 -17.43 -4.92 4.47
N GLN A 11 -18.12 -4.31 3.51
CA GLN A 11 -18.66 -5.03 2.35
C GLN A 11 -17.56 -5.55 1.43
N LEU A 12 -16.41 -4.86 1.35
CA LEU A 12 -15.23 -5.36 0.62
C LEU A 12 -14.60 -6.55 1.34
N TYR A 13 -14.46 -6.48 2.66
CA TYR A 13 -13.95 -7.60 3.46
C TYR A 13 -14.85 -8.84 3.37
N TRP A 14 -16.17 -8.65 3.41
CA TRP A 14 -17.12 -9.75 3.22
C TRP A 14 -17.20 -10.27 1.79
N LYS A 15 -16.84 -9.43 0.82
CA LYS A 15 -16.75 -9.85 -0.58
C LYS A 15 -15.59 -10.83 -0.80
N GLU A 16 -14.45 -10.61 -0.16
CA GLU A 16 -13.35 -11.56 -0.14
C GLU A 16 -13.68 -12.79 0.73
N ASN A 17 -14.16 -12.57 1.95
CA ASN A 17 -14.47 -13.62 2.91
C ASN A 17 -15.72 -13.28 3.73
N THR A 18 -16.83 -13.97 3.44
CA THR A 18 -18.13 -13.76 4.10
C THR A 18 -18.12 -14.01 5.60
N GLU A 19 -17.18 -14.81 6.11
CA GLU A 19 -17.04 -15.15 7.52
C GLU A 19 -15.98 -14.29 8.24
N PHE A 20 -15.47 -13.23 7.61
CA PHE A 20 -14.50 -12.34 8.23
C PHE A 20 -15.07 -11.67 9.50
N LYS A 21 -14.41 -11.92 10.64
CA LYS A 21 -14.75 -11.36 11.97
C LYS A 21 -13.70 -10.38 12.50
N GLY A 22 -12.69 -10.04 11.69
CA GLY A 22 -11.62 -9.13 12.08
C GLY A 22 -12.05 -7.66 12.09
N HIS A 23 -11.10 -6.78 12.37
CA HIS A 23 -11.33 -5.34 12.32
C HIS A 23 -11.31 -4.81 10.89
N PHE A 24 -12.26 -3.94 10.58
CA PHE A 24 -12.31 -3.19 9.33
C PHE A 24 -11.50 -1.90 9.49
N ILE A 25 -10.25 -1.90 9.02
CA ILE A 25 -9.32 -0.79 9.21
C ILE A 25 -8.96 -0.12 7.89
N ILE A 26 -8.61 1.16 7.98
CA ILE A 26 -8.01 1.95 6.90
C ILE A 26 -6.56 2.27 7.26
N PRO A 27 -5.68 2.49 6.27
CA PRO A 27 -5.90 2.32 4.83
C PRO A 27 -5.98 0.84 4.41
N MET A 28 -6.64 0.56 3.27
CA MET A 28 -6.75 -0.77 2.67
C MET A 28 -6.37 -0.72 1.19
N LEU A 29 -5.45 -1.60 0.79
CA LEU A 29 -5.09 -1.83 -0.60
C LEU A 29 -5.88 -3.02 -1.14
N TRP A 30 -6.70 -2.79 -2.16
CA TRP A 30 -7.60 -3.77 -2.78
C TRP A 30 -7.12 -4.16 -4.17
N ASP A 31 -7.01 -5.46 -4.45
CA ASP A 31 -6.80 -5.95 -5.81
C ASP A 31 -8.14 -6.13 -6.52
N ARG A 32 -8.35 -5.33 -7.56
CA ARG A 32 -9.57 -5.37 -8.38
C ARG A 32 -9.65 -6.60 -9.29
N LYS A 33 -8.53 -7.28 -9.58
CA LYS A 33 -8.51 -8.43 -10.49
C LYS A 33 -8.86 -9.73 -9.77
N THR A 34 -8.24 -9.94 -8.61
CA THR A 34 -8.48 -11.14 -7.79
C THR A 34 -9.56 -10.93 -6.74
N GLU A 35 -10.00 -9.68 -6.53
CA GLU A 35 -11.03 -9.29 -5.56
C GLU A 35 -10.67 -9.66 -4.11
N VAL A 36 -9.42 -9.39 -3.72
CA VAL A 36 -8.90 -9.62 -2.36
C VAL A 36 -8.20 -8.39 -1.78
N VAL A 37 -8.13 -8.31 -0.45
CA VAL A 37 -7.30 -7.34 0.26
C VAL A 37 -5.83 -7.74 0.15
N VAL A 38 -5.02 -6.86 -0.45
CA VAL A 38 -3.57 -7.07 -0.59
C VAL A 38 -2.84 -6.73 0.71
N SER A 39 -3.17 -5.59 1.31
CA SER A 39 -2.59 -5.15 2.58
C SER A 39 -3.50 -4.14 3.29
N ASN A 40 -3.49 -4.17 4.62
CA ASN A 40 -4.17 -3.24 5.52
C ASN A 40 -3.19 -2.53 6.47
N GLU A 41 -1.89 -2.67 6.23
CA GLU A 41 -0.84 -2.06 7.06
C GLU A 41 -0.21 -0.90 6.30
N SER A 42 -0.42 0.31 6.80
CA SER A 42 -0.05 1.55 6.11
C SER A 42 1.44 1.63 5.74
N SER A 43 2.35 1.12 6.59
CA SER A 43 3.78 1.21 6.33
C SER A 43 4.22 0.25 5.22
N ILE A 44 3.62 -0.94 5.16
CA ILE A 44 3.80 -1.90 4.08
C ILE A 44 3.21 -1.33 2.77
N ILE A 45 2.01 -0.75 2.80
CA ILE A 45 1.40 -0.13 1.62
C ILE A 45 2.31 0.94 1.04
N MET A 46 2.87 1.81 1.89
CA MET A 46 3.78 2.87 1.43
C MET A 46 5.05 2.30 0.77
N ARG A 47 5.67 1.27 1.36
CA ARG A 47 6.86 0.62 0.78
C ARG A 47 6.56 -0.10 -0.54
N MET A 48 5.41 -0.77 -0.62
CA MET A 48 4.98 -1.41 -1.86
C MET A 48 4.79 -0.37 -2.97
N LEU A 49 4.17 0.77 -2.66
CA LEU A 49 3.94 1.84 -3.64
C LEU A 49 5.24 2.47 -4.14
N GLU A 50 6.22 2.66 -3.25
CA GLU A 50 7.55 3.16 -3.61
C GLU A 50 8.28 2.18 -4.55
N GLU A 51 8.51 0.94 -4.12
CA GLU A 51 9.42 0.03 -4.83
C GLU A 51 8.73 -0.67 -6.02
N SER A 52 7.48 -1.10 -5.87
CA SER A 52 6.85 -1.98 -6.87
C SER A 52 6.44 -1.25 -8.14
N PHE A 53 6.23 0.07 -8.07
CA PHE A 53 5.76 0.87 -9.20
C PHE A 53 6.86 1.78 -9.79
N ASP A 54 8.04 1.85 -9.18
CA ASP A 54 9.13 2.74 -9.61
C ASP A 54 9.50 2.56 -11.09
N HIS A 55 9.58 1.31 -11.55
CA HIS A 55 9.89 0.98 -12.93
C HIS A 55 8.85 1.46 -13.97
N LEU A 56 7.64 1.82 -13.53
CA LEU A 56 6.58 2.37 -14.38
C LEU A 56 6.61 3.90 -14.45
N LEU A 57 7.42 4.56 -13.61
CA LEU A 57 7.56 6.00 -13.57
C LEU A 57 8.45 6.51 -14.72
N LEU A 58 8.21 7.76 -15.11
CA LEU A 58 9.13 8.50 -15.98
C LEU A 58 10.49 8.59 -15.29
N LYS A 59 11.56 8.57 -16.09
CA LYS A 59 12.93 8.46 -15.57
C LYS A 59 13.25 9.53 -14.52
N ASP A 60 12.83 10.77 -14.73
CA ASP A 60 13.02 11.90 -13.81
C ASP A 60 12.28 11.76 -12.48
N ARG A 61 11.28 10.88 -12.40
CA ARG A 61 10.44 10.64 -11.21
C ARG A 61 10.74 9.33 -10.51
N GLN A 62 11.65 8.52 -11.05
CA GLN A 62 12.10 7.31 -10.38
C GLN A 62 12.84 7.70 -9.10
N GLU A 63 12.70 6.89 -8.05
CA GLU A 63 13.26 7.15 -6.72
C GLU A 63 14.77 7.40 -6.77
N VAL A 64 15.47 6.72 -7.68
CA VAL A 64 16.93 6.89 -7.90
C VAL A 64 17.30 8.24 -8.53
N ASN A 65 16.37 8.88 -9.22
CA ASN A 65 16.56 10.16 -9.91
C ASN A 65 15.91 11.34 -9.18
N CYS A 66 15.16 11.09 -8.10
CA CYS A 66 14.52 12.12 -7.30
C CYS A 66 15.55 13.02 -6.58
N PRO A 67 15.48 14.36 -6.75
CA PRO A 67 16.38 15.27 -6.06
C PRO A 67 16.11 15.24 -4.55
N GLY A 68 17.09 14.77 -3.78
CA GLY A 68 16.98 14.56 -2.33
C GLY A 68 17.13 13.10 -1.90
N GLY A 69 17.13 12.17 -2.85
CA GLY A 69 17.15 10.74 -2.57
C GLY A 69 15.76 10.27 -2.16
N GLY A 70 15.29 9.18 -2.78
CA GLY A 70 13.96 8.63 -2.57
C GLY A 70 13.52 8.40 -1.11
N LEU A 71 12.24 8.07 -0.91
CA LEU A 71 11.64 7.98 0.43
C LEU A 71 12.29 6.91 1.32
N TYR A 72 12.83 5.82 0.75
CA TYR A 72 13.42 4.71 1.52
C TYR A 72 14.78 4.23 0.98
N LEU A 73 15.72 5.16 0.81
CA LEU A 73 17.10 4.87 0.39
C LEU A 73 17.84 3.86 1.28
N GLU A 74 18.57 2.94 0.65
CA GLU A 74 19.31 1.86 1.32
C GLU A 74 20.22 2.34 2.46
N VAL A 75 20.95 3.44 2.23
CA VAL A 75 21.90 4.01 3.19
C VAL A 75 21.20 4.47 4.48
N PHE A 76 19.95 4.93 4.38
CA PHE A 76 19.19 5.46 5.52
C PHE A 76 18.22 4.45 6.14
N ARG A 77 18.00 3.27 5.52
CA ARG A 77 17.09 2.23 6.04
C ARG A 77 17.36 1.85 7.49
N PRO A 78 18.63 1.63 7.94
CA PRO A 78 18.89 1.27 9.33
C PRO A 78 18.45 2.37 10.31
N LYS A 79 18.70 3.64 9.97
CA LYS A 79 18.32 4.79 10.79
C LYS A 79 16.81 4.97 10.84
N ILE A 80 16.12 4.87 9.70
CA ILE A 80 14.65 4.97 9.63
C ILE A 80 14.00 3.84 10.45
N LYS A 81 14.49 2.60 10.31
CA LYS A 81 13.99 1.45 11.08
C LYS A 81 14.20 1.64 12.59
N ALA A 82 15.33 2.23 13.00
CA ALA A 82 15.60 2.51 14.41
C ALA A 82 14.67 3.60 14.98
N MET A 83 14.32 4.62 14.18
CA MET A 83 13.43 5.71 14.61
C MET A 83 11.95 5.32 14.65
N ASN A 84 11.51 4.39 13.80
CA ASN A 84 10.12 3.95 13.72
C ASN A 84 9.77 2.86 14.75
N LYS A 85 10.70 2.48 15.63
CA LYS A 85 10.54 1.46 16.66
C LYS A 85 10.23 2.11 18.01
#